data_AF-A0A0F9ZPP8-F1
#
_entry.id   AF-A0A0F9ZPP8-F1
#
_cell.length_a   1.000
_cell.length_b   1.000
_cell.length_c   1.000
_cell.angle_alpha   90.00
_cell.angle_beta   90.00
_cell.angle_gamma   90.00
#
_symmetry.space_group_name_H-M   'P 1'
#
loop_
_entity.id
_entity.type
_entity.pdbx_description
1 polymer ?
#
loop_
_entity_poly.entity_id
_entity_poly.type
_entity_poly.pdbx_seq_one_letter_code
_entity_poly.pdbx_strand_id
1 'polypeptide(L)'
;MNLSEINYILKEIKKKITCPHCQKIFSNKEIHILGTNRFDGAFFIDCESCKNKLMINVFLPHMAITDINMDIEIKIVSINKNPVTKNDVLDMHNFLKELKNEDISKFIR
;
A
#
# COMPACT_ATOMS: atom_id res chain seq x y z
N MET A 1 3.03 -0.35 15.42
CA MET A 1 2.13 -1.50 15.57
C MET A 1 2.80 -2.59 16.39
N ASN A 2 2.06 -3.37 17.17
CA ASN A 2 2.56 -4.59 17.81
C ASN A 2 2.32 -5.83 16.93
N LEU A 3 2.89 -6.97 17.32
CA LEU A 3 2.82 -8.21 16.55
C LEU A 3 1.38 -8.72 16.34
N SER A 4 0.51 -8.56 17.33
CA SER A 4 -0.90 -8.96 17.24
C SER A 4 -1.65 -8.13 16.20
N GLU A 5 -1.37 -6.83 16.13
CA GLU A 5 -1.97 -5.91 15.14
C GLU A 5 -1.52 -6.30 13.73
N ILE A 6 -0.22 -6.59 13.56
CA ILE A 6 0.33 -7.06 12.28
C ILE A 6 -0.35 -8.37 11.84
N ASN A 7 -0.48 -9.33 12.75
CA ASN A 7 -1.13 -10.61 12.44
C ASN A 7 -2.61 -10.43 12.06
N TYR A 8 -3.31 -9.51 12.71
CA TYR A 8 -4.68 -9.15 12.35
C TYR A 8 -4.74 -8.54 10.94
N ILE A 9 -3.88 -7.57 10.63
CA ILE A 9 -3.80 -6.95 9.30
C ILE A 9 -3.51 -8.02 8.23
N LEU A 10 -2.55 -8.92 8.45
CA LEU A 10 -2.25 -9.99 7.50
C LEU A 10 -3.45 -10.92 7.26
N LYS A 11 -4.24 -11.20 8.30
CA LYS A 11 -5.48 -11.97 8.18
C LYS A 11 -6.51 -11.22 7.34
N GLU A 12 -6.71 -9.92 7.59
CA GLU A 12 -7.65 -9.09 6.87
C GLU A 12 -7.26 -8.88 5.40
N ILE A 13 -5.97 -8.66 5.11
CA ILE A 13 -5.43 -8.60 3.75
C ILE A 13 -5.82 -9.86 2.96
N LYS A 14 -5.60 -11.05 3.52
CA LYS A 14 -5.93 -12.31 2.84
C LYS A 14 -7.43 -12.55 2.67
N LYS A 15 -8.24 -12.00 3.58
CA LYS A 15 -9.71 -12.12 3.55
C LYS A 15 -10.34 -11.17 2.53
N LYS A 16 -9.83 -9.94 2.44
CA LYS A 16 -10.43 -8.85 1.66
C LYS A 16 -9.80 -8.67 0.28
N ILE A 17 -8.55 -9.09 0.09
CA ILE A 17 -7.79 -8.81 -1.13
C ILE A 17 -7.40 -10.11 -1.84
N THR A 18 -7.71 -10.14 -3.13
CA THR A 18 -7.21 -11.15 -4.08
C THR A 18 -6.32 -10.50 -5.12
N CYS A 19 -5.55 -11.31 -5.86
CA CYS A 19 -4.79 -10.79 -6.98
C CYS A 19 -5.74 -10.18 -8.03
N PRO A 20 -5.61 -8.90 -8.39
CA PRO A 20 -6.49 -8.29 -9.38
C PRO A 20 -6.30 -8.88 -10.79
N HIS A 21 -5.20 -9.61 -11.02
CA HIS A 21 -4.87 -10.19 -12.32
C HIS A 21 -5.31 -11.66 -12.45
N CYS A 22 -5.07 -12.51 -11.43
CA CYS A 22 -5.42 -13.94 -11.48
C CYS A 22 -6.40 -14.40 -10.39
N GLN A 23 -6.91 -13.49 -9.58
CA GLN A 23 -7.89 -13.72 -8.49
C GLN A 23 -7.43 -14.69 -7.39
N LYS A 24 -6.16 -15.14 -7.41
CA LYS A 24 -5.56 -15.97 -6.36
C LYS A 24 -5.57 -15.23 -5.01
N ILE A 25 -5.90 -15.95 -3.94
CA ILE A 25 -5.71 -15.50 -2.55
C ILE A 25 -4.23 -15.65 -2.16
N PHE A 26 -3.67 -14.63 -1.53
CA PHE A 26 -2.26 -14.61 -1.16
C PHE A 26 -1.95 -15.47 0.06
N SER A 27 -0.79 -16.12 0.03
CA SER A 27 -0.18 -16.77 1.18
C SER A 27 0.63 -15.77 2.01
N ASN A 28 0.96 -16.11 3.27
CA ASN A 28 1.78 -15.25 4.12
C ASN A 28 3.19 -15.02 3.55
N LYS A 29 3.72 -15.95 2.74
CA LYS A 29 5.05 -15.84 2.13
C LYS A 29 5.10 -14.81 1.00
N GLU A 30 3.96 -14.56 0.37
CA GLU A 30 3.79 -13.58 -0.70
C GLU A 30 3.63 -12.16 -0.16
N ILE A 31 3.41 -11.99 1.15
CA ILE A 31 3.17 -10.69 1.79
C ILE A 31 4.41 -10.26 2.57
N HIS A 32 4.98 -9.13 2.17
CA HIS A 32 6.17 -8.53 2.76
C HIS A 32 5.78 -7.23 3.48
N ILE A 33 6.30 -7.05 4.69
CA ILE A 33 6.11 -5.82 5.46
C ILE A 33 7.24 -4.86 5.09
N LEU A 34 6.91 -3.72 4.48
CA LEU A 34 7.90 -2.69 4.14
C LEU A 34 8.19 -1.78 5.33
N GLY A 35 7.16 -1.47 6.10
CA GLY A 35 7.27 -0.63 7.29
C GLY A 35 5.93 -0.45 7.97
N THR A 36 5.97 -0.27 9.29
CA THR A 36 4.77 0.05 10.07
C THR A 36 5.09 1.19 11.03
N ASN A 37 4.13 2.07 11.27
CA ASN A 37 4.17 3.05 12.34
C ASN A 37 3.03 2.74 13.34
N ARG A 38 2.57 3.70 14.15
CA ARG A 38 1.49 3.46 15.12
C ARG A 38 0.10 3.29 14.45
N PHE A 39 -0.14 3.92 13.31
CA PHE A 39 -1.44 3.99 12.63
C PHE A 39 -1.42 3.48 11.19
N ASP A 40 -0.25 3.40 10.57
CA ASP A 40 -0.09 3.00 9.17
C ASP A 40 0.81 1.77 9.04
N GLY A 41 0.51 0.95 8.04
CA GLY A 41 1.36 -0.14 7.60
C GLY A 41 1.45 -0.17 6.08
N ALA A 42 2.68 -0.24 5.57
CA ALA A 42 2.96 -0.44 4.16
C ALA A 42 3.36 -1.90 3.93
N PHE A 43 2.63 -2.55 3.04
CA PHE A 43 2.81 -3.95 2.67
C PHE A 43 3.05 -4.07 1.18
N PHE A 44 3.90 -5.00 0.80
CA PHE A 44 4.19 -5.35 -0.58
C PHE A 44 3.79 -6.80 -0.81
N ILE A 45 3.09 -7.08 -1.92
CA ILE A 45 2.71 -8.44 -2.28
C ILE A 45 3.28 -8.78 -3.65
N ASP A 46 3.96 -9.92 -3.74
CA ASP A 46 4.36 -10.55 -5.00
C ASP A 46 3.52 -11.80 -5.25
N CYS A 47 2.62 -11.74 -6.23
CA CYS A 47 1.79 -12.89 -6.56
C CYS A 47 2.62 -13.98 -7.24
N GLU A 48 2.84 -15.11 -6.57
CA GLU A 48 3.66 -16.20 -7.13
C GLU A 48 3.08 -16.79 -8.41
N SER A 49 1.74 -16.72 -8.57
CA SER A 49 1.01 -17.32 -9.70
C SER A 49 1.14 -16.54 -11.00
N CYS A 50 1.02 -15.20 -10.97
CA CYS A 50 1.07 -14.37 -12.18
C CYS A 50 2.14 -13.28 -12.16
N LYS A 51 2.99 -13.27 -11.12
CA LYS A 51 4.08 -12.29 -10.89
C LYS A 51 3.61 -10.84 -10.83
N ASN A 52 2.32 -10.62 -10.60
CA ASN A 52 1.78 -9.29 -10.40
C ASN A 52 2.16 -8.78 -9.01
N LYS A 53 2.62 -7.53 -8.95
CA LYS A 53 3.07 -6.87 -7.73
C LYS A 53 2.04 -5.85 -7.27
N LEU A 54 1.82 -5.80 -5.96
CA LEU A 54 0.87 -4.88 -5.33
C LEU A 54 1.52 -4.17 -4.16
N MET A 55 1.21 -2.89 -4.01
CA MET A 55 1.50 -2.15 -2.79
C MET A 55 0.20 -1.87 -2.07
N ILE A 56 0.16 -2.18 -0.78
CA ILE A 56 -1.00 -2.01 0.08
C ILE A 56 -0.61 -1.08 1.22
N ASN A 57 -1.34 0.02 1.32
CA ASN A 57 -1.28 0.87 2.50
C ASN A 57 -2.51 0.59 3.36
N VAL A 58 -2.26 0.31 4.62
CA VAL A 58 -3.25 0.03 5.65
C VAL A 58 -3.25 1.17 6.64
N PHE A 59 -4.41 1.75 6.89
CA PHE A 59 -4.64 2.72 7.96
C PHE A 59 -5.49 2.09 9.07
N LEU A 60 -5.01 2.21 10.31
CA LEU A 60 -5.70 1.85 11.54
C LEU A 60 -6.17 3.13 12.24
N PRO A 61 -7.46 3.48 12.17
CA PRO A 61 -8.00 4.58 12.96
C PRO A 61 -7.85 4.28 14.46
N HIS A 62 -7.66 5.35 15.23
CA HIS A 62 -7.12 5.44 16.60
C HIS A 62 -7.76 4.62 17.76
N MET A 63 -8.62 3.64 17.50
CA MET A 63 -9.19 2.81 18.57
C MET A 63 -8.28 1.62 18.83
N ALA A 64 -7.90 1.43 20.10
CA ALA A 64 -7.17 0.26 20.55
C ALA A 64 -7.83 -1.00 19.98
N ILE A 65 -7.03 -1.98 19.56
CA ILE A 65 -7.50 -3.28 19.08
C ILE A 65 -8.08 -4.05 20.28
N THR A 66 -9.24 -3.63 20.72
CA THR A 66 -10.08 -4.30 21.71
C THR A 66 -11.27 -4.96 21.04
N ASP A 67 -11.65 -4.50 19.85
CA ASP A 67 -12.79 -5.03 19.09
C ASP A 67 -12.35 -5.75 17.81
N ILE A 68 -12.86 -6.96 17.66
CA ILE A 68 -12.55 -7.93 16.58
C ILE A 68 -13.05 -7.44 15.20
N ASN A 69 -13.79 -6.33 15.15
CA ASN A 69 -14.42 -5.75 13.96
C ASN A 69 -13.86 -4.36 13.62
N MET A 70 -12.54 -4.23 13.55
CA MET A 70 -11.93 -2.98 13.10
C MET A 70 -11.94 -2.92 11.57
N ASP A 71 -12.68 -1.97 11.00
CA ASP A 71 -12.68 -1.74 9.56
C ASP A 71 -11.35 -1.10 9.15
N ILE A 72 -10.45 -1.95 8.70
CA ILE A 72 -9.18 -1.53 8.10
C ILE A 72 -9.47 -0.88 6.74
N GLU A 73 -9.03 0.36 6.56
CA GLU A 73 -9.00 0.98 5.23
C GLU A 73 -7.77 0.46 4.47
N ILE A 74 -8.02 -0.20 3.34
CA ILE A 74 -6.99 -0.80 2.50
C ILE A 74 -6.97 -0.03 1.18
N LYS A 75 -5.87 0.69 0.93
CA LYS A 75 -5.60 1.30 -0.38
C LYS A 75 -4.64 0.44 -1.16
N ILE A 76 -5.12 -0.10 -2.28
CA ILE A 76 -4.33 -0.91 -3.21
C ILE A 76 -3.80 0.01 -4.30
N VAL A 77 -2.48 0.09 -4.43
CA VAL A 77 -1.81 0.76 -5.54
C VAL A 77 -1.24 -0.32 -6.45
N SER A 78 -1.76 -0.39 -7.68
CA SER A 78 -1.16 -1.23 -8.72
C SER A 78 0.13 -0.57 -9.18
N ILE A 79 1.24 -1.28 -9.06
CA ILE A 79 2.52 -0.80 -9.57
C ILE A 79 2.46 -1.02 -11.09
N ASN A 80 2.51 0.08 -11.83
CA ASN A 80 2.51 0.04 -13.28
C ASN A 80 3.69 -0.84 -13.76
N LYS A 81 3.42 -1.77 -14.69
CA LYS A 81 4.43 -2.69 -15.21
C LYS A 81 5.43 -1.99 -16.13
N ASN A 82 5.12 -0.79 -16.59
CA ASN A 82 5.98 -0.04 -17.48
C ASN A 82 7.26 0.37 -16.75
N PRO A 83 8.44 0.14 -17.36
CA PRO A 83 9.69 0.60 -16.79
C PRO A 83 9.67 2.12 -16.67
N VAL A 84 10.18 2.62 -15.55
CA VAL A 84 10.38 4.06 -15.34
C VAL A 84 11.32 4.58 -16.44
N THR A 85 10.83 5.52 -17.23
CA THR A 85 11.56 6.12 -18.34
C THR A 85 12.35 7.35 -17.87
N LYS A 86 13.28 7.80 -18.70
CA LYS A 86 13.98 9.07 -18.49
C LYS A 86 13.00 10.25 -18.39
N ASN A 87 11.90 10.21 -19.15
CA ASN A 87 10.91 11.27 -19.14
C ASN A 87 10.15 11.30 -17.81
N ASP A 88 9.78 10.15 -17.25
CA ASP A 88 9.14 10.08 -15.92
C ASP A 88 10.01 10.74 -14.83
N VAL A 89 11.33 10.56 -14.91
CA VAL A 89 12.28 11.20 -13.99
C VAL A 89 12.36 12.72 -14.21
N LEU A 90 12.39 13.17 -15.47
CA LEU A 90 12.42 14.59 -15.79
C LEU A 90 11.11 15.30 -15.38
N ASP A 91 9.98 14.65 -15.60
CA ASP A 91 8.67 15.15 -15.22
C ASP A 91 8.57 15.29 -13.70
N MET A 92 9.00 14.28 -12.95
CA MET A 92 9.07 14.36 -11.48
C MET A 92 10.01 15.47 -11.00
N HIS A 93 11.17 15.62 -11.63
CA HIS A 93 12.11 16.69 -11.30
C HIS A 93 11.51 18.09 -11.56
N ASN A 94 10.84 18.28 -12.70
CA ASN A 94 10.19 19.53 -13.05
C ASN A 94 9.03 19.83 -12.08
N PHE A 95 8.19 18.84 -11.79
CA PHE A 95 7.12 18.96 -10.80
C PHE A 95 7.66 19.39 -9.42
N LEU A 96 8.71 18.75 -8.92
CA LEU A 96 9.32 19.11 -7.63
C LEU A 96 9.94 20.51 -7.65
N LYS A 97 10.43 20.97 -8.80
CA LYS A 97 10.97 22.32 -8.96
C LYS A 97 9.87 23.37 -8.97
N GLU A 98 8.73 23.08 -9.61
CA GLU A 98 7.54 23.92 -9.61
C GLU A 98 6.91 24.01 -8.22
N LEU A 99 6.80 22.89 -7.49
CA LEU A 99 6.32 22.85 -6.11
C LEU A 99 7.14 23.73 -5.16
N LYS A 100 8.46 23.85 -5.36
CA LYS A 100 9.30 24.73 -4.54
C LYS A 100 8.99 26.22 -4.75
N ASN A 101 8.38 26.55 -5.88
CA ASN A 101 8.10 27.92 -6.30
C ASN A 101 6.62 28.29 -6.18
N GLU A 102 5.74 27.37 -5.76
CA GLU A 102 4.30 27.59 -5.64
C GLU A 102 3.72 27.15 -4.28
N ASP A 103 2.60 27.77 -3.90
CA ASP A 103 1.79 27.39 -2.74
C ASP A 103 1.06 26.06 -3.04
N ILE A 104 1.37 25.03 -2.25
CA ILE A 104 0.98 23.61 -2.46
C ILE A 104 -0.56 23.44 -2.48
N SER A 105 -1.30 24.41 -1.94
CA SER A 105 -2.77 24.46 -1.92
C SER A 105 -3.44 24.39 -3.30
N LYS A 106 -2.73 24.70 -4.40
CA LYS A 106 -3.28 24.59 -5.77
C LYS A 106 -3.34 23.18 -6.34
N PHE A 107 -2.60 22.23 -5.77
CA PHE A 107 -2.45 20.87 -6.31
C PHE A 107 -3.28 19.81 -5.58
N ILE A 108 -3.97 20.19 -4.50
CA ILE A 108 -4.87 19.32 -3.74
C ILE A 108 -6.30 19.80 -4.00
N ARG A 109 -7.03 19.08 -4.87
CA ARG A 109 -8.48 19.19 -5.03
C ARG A 109 -9.17 17.99 -4.41
#